data_AF-A0A7Y3CLJ1-F1
#
_entry.id   AF-A0A7Y3CLJ1-F1
#
_cell.length_a   1.000
_cell.length_b   1.000
_cell.length_c   1.000
_cell.angle_alpha   90.00
_cell.angle_beta   90.00
_cell.angle_gamma   90.00
#
_symmetry.space_group_name_H-M   'P 1'
#
loop_
_entity.id
_entity.type
_entity.pdbx_description
1 polymer ?
#
loop_
_entity_poly.entity_id
_entity_poly.type
_entity_poly.pdbx_seq_one_letter_code
_entity_poly.pdbx_strand_id
1 'polypeptide(L)'
;MSRSLVFFKGLAAGALGTLIGGAATLYLLSRSGVIHFSDTAISSPGEWLHWAYTNLGSSIPVFAVLLLAYFVTLGRLRDALGNARPINQVVQLDHLTDIWTTLFFGTGVIWTAIGMRSALIFALGDRHAALQQGAFAMLERMIDGGILLALSTTIFGGVGGYVMRVYKTVSLGTQLQQHYDTAARADTSEMRESLKRIETHLRNGNDASEVVEAKP
;
A
#
# COMPACT_ATOMS: atom_id res chain seq x y z
N MET A 1 -30.21 8.10 -2.55
CA MET A 1 -28.92 8.62 -2.00
C MET A 1 -28.70 7.99 -0.64
N SER A 2 -27.76 7.04 -0.51
CA SER A 2 -27.66 6.19 0.68
C SER A 2 -26.97 6.91 1.86
N ARG A 3 -27.55 6.76 3.05
CA ARG A 3 -27.04 7.34 4.32
C ARG A 3 -25.59 6.94 4.66
N SER A 4 -25.09 5.83 4.12
CA SER A 4 -23.71 5.37 4.34
C SER A 4 -22.65 6.29 3.71
N LEU A 5 -22.96 6.90 2.56
CA LEU A 5 -22.07 7.84 1.88
C LEU A 5 -21.90 9.15 2.66
N VAL A 6 -22.95 9.58 3.36
CA VAL A 6 -22.92 10.77 4.22
C VAL A 6 -22.11 10.50 5.49
N PHE A 7 -22.25 9.31 6.07
CA PHE A 7 -21.46 8.89 7.23
C PHE A 7 -19.97 8.79 6.90
N PHE A 8 -19.61 8.19 5.76
CA PHE A 8 -18.20 8.07 5.35
C PHE A 8 -17.58 9.42 4.98
N LYS A 9 -18.35 10.32 4.35
CA LYS A 9 -17.93 11.72 4.16
C LYS A 9 -17.73 12.44 5.50
N GLY A 10 -18.61 12.21 6.48
CA GLY A 10 -18.51 12.77 7.83
C GLY A 10 -17.29 12.25 8.58
N LEU A 11 -17.00 10.96 8.50
CA LEU A 11 -15.82 10.35 9.14
C LEU A 11 -14.52 10.82 8.49
N ALA A 12 -14.46 10.87 7.15
CA ALA A 12 -13.30 11.38 6.43
C ALA A 12 -13.07 12.88 6.66
N ALA A 13 -14.14 13.69 6.68
CA ALA A 13 -14.07 15.10 7.03
C ALA A 13 -13.68 15.31 8.49
N GLY A 14 -14.12 14.43 9.40
CA GLY A 14 -13.72 14.43 10.81
C GLY A 14 -12.24 14.10 10.99
N ALA A 15 -11.74 13.06 10.32
CA ALA A 15 -10.33 12.65 10.37
C ALA A 15 -9.41 13.70 9.72
N LEU A 16 -9.83 14.31 8.60
CA LEU A 16 -9.10 15.43 8.00
C LEU A 16 -9.18 16.68 8.88
N GLY A 17 -10.32 16.92 9.52
CA GLY A 17 -10.51 18.02 10.46
C GLY A 17 -9.64 17.89 11.71
N THR A 18 -9.47 16.69 12.26
CA THR A 18 -8.57 16.45 13.40
C THR A 18 -7.09 16.51 12.99
N LEU A 19 -6.74 16.09 11.77
CA LEU A 19 -5.39 16.23 11.23
C LEU A 19 -5.02 17.70 10.99
N ILE A 20 -5.89 18.45 10.32
CA ILE A 20 -5.69 19.88 10.04
C ILE A 20 -5.78 20.68 11.33
N GLY A 21 -6.74 20.39 12.19
CA GLY A 21 -6.88 21.03 13.50
C GLY A 21 -5.71 20.72 14.43
N GLY A 22 -5.22 19.48 14.45
CA GLY A 22 -4.02 19.08 15.16
C GLY A 22 -2.78 19.78 14.62
N ALA A 23 -2.60 19.83 13.30
CA ALA A 23 -1.50 20.54 12.65
C ALA A 23 -1.56 22.06 12.89
N ALA A 24 -2.75 22.66 12.84
CA ALA A 24 -2.96 24.08 13.13
C ALA A 24 -2.73 24.39 14.61
N THR A 25 -3.14 23.49 15.52
CA THR A 25 -2.89 23.63 16.97
C THR A 25 -1.40 23.50 17.28
N LEU A 26 -0.71 22.54 16.66
CA LEU A 26 0.74 22.40 16.74
C LEU A 26 1.46 23.62 16.16
N TYR A 27 0.95 24.19 15.07
CA TYR A 27 1.49 25.41 14.46
C TYR A 27 1.29 26.65 15.35
N LEU A 28 0.12 26.79 15.99
CA LEU A 28 -0.13 27.86 16.96
C LEU A 28 0.70 27.69 18.24
N LEU A 29 0.89 26.46 18.73
CA LEU A 29 1.74 26.11 19.86
C LEU A 29 3.24 26.31 19.56
N SER A 30 3.66 26.07 18.32
CA SER A 30 4.99 26.40 17.83
C SER A 30 5.20 27.91 17.79
N ARG A 31 4.22 28.66 17.29
CA ARG A 31 4.28 30.13 17.19
C ARG A 31 4.21 30.84 18.54
N SER A 32 3.58 30.24 19.55
CA SER A 32 3.51 30.77 20.92
C SER A 32 4.77 30.49 21.76
N GLY A 33 5.79 29.82 21.20
CA GLY A 33 7.08 29.62 21.86
C GLY A 33 7.09 28.58 22.98
N VAL A 34 6.02 27.79 23.12
CA VAL A 34 5.91 26.73 24.16
C VAL A 34 6.61 25.44 23.70
N ILE A 35 6.77 25.23 22.39
CA ILE A 35 7.48 24.08 21.81
C ILE A 35 8.59 24.60 20.89
N HIS A 36 9.85 24.45 21.30
CA HIS A 36 11.01 24.60 20.43
C HIS A 36 11.09 23.39 19.51
N PHE A 37 10.59 23.50 18.29
CA PHE A 37 11.07 22.67 17.19
C PHE A 37 12.48 23.17 16.88
N SER A 38 13.51 22.42 17.27
CA SER A 38 14.88 22.70 16.85
C SER A 38 14.93 22.93 15.33
N ASP A 39 15.68 23.95 14.90
CA ASP A 39 15.85 24.41 13.51
C ASP A 39 16.30 23.31 12.54
N THR A 40 15.41 22.40 12.17
CA THR A 40 15.52 21.56 10.97
C THR A 40 14.21 21.65 10.20
N ALA A 41 13.79 22.88 9.92
CA ALA A 41 12.80 23.15 8.89
C ALA A 41 13.44 22.85 7.52
N ILE A 42 13.38 21.59 7.10
CA ILE A 42 13.83 21.07 5.79
C ILE A 42 13.06 21.83 4.71
N SER A 43 13.63 22.93 4.20
CA SER A 43 12.91 23.90 3.37
C SER A 43 13.29 23.81 1.89
N SER A 44 14.31 23.00 1.55
CA SER A 44 14.80 22.87 0.17
C SER A 44 14.70 21.43 -0.36
N PRO A 45 14.30 21.22 -1.64
CA PRO A 45 14.31 19.90 -2.28
C PRO A 45 15.70 19.22 -2.27
N GLY A 46 16.77 20.02 -2.26
CA GLY A 46 18.15 19.53 -2.17
C GLY A 46 18.50 18.95 -0.81
N GLU A 47 18.08 19.58 0.29
CA GLU A 47 18.27 19.03 1.65
C GLU A 47 17.43 17.78 1.88
N TRP A 48 16.23 17.70 1.28
CA TRP A 48 15.42 16.49 1.32
C TRP A 48 16.12 15.32 0.61
N LEU A 49 16.72 15.58 -0.56
CA LEU A 49 17.47 14.58 -1.31
C LEU A 49 18.75 14.16 -0.58
N HIS A 50 19.43 15.12 0.06
CA HIS A 50 20.62 14.87 0.87
C HIS A 50 20.29 14.05 2.12
N TRP A 51 19.23 14.40 2.85
CA TRP A 51 18.72 13.63 3.98
C TRP A 51 18.34 12.21 3.54
N ALA A 52 17.62 12.08 2.42
CA ALA A 52 17.26 10.78 1.87
C ALA A 52 18.53 9.99 1.51
N TYR A 53 19.52 10.61 0.88
CA TYR A 53 20.79 9.95 0.55
C TYR A 53 21.56 9.49 1.79
N THR A 54 21.60 10.31 2.83
CA THR A 54 22.26 9.97 4.11
C THR A 54 21.53 8.86 4.86
N ASN A 55 20.20 8.77 4.75
CA ASN A 55 19.38 7.82 5.52
C ASN A 55 18.99 6.54 4.78
N LEU A 56 18.84 6.58 3.46
CA LEU A 56 18.46 5.45 2.61
C LEU A 56 19.64 4.94 1.78
N GLY A 57 20.67 5.75 1.58
CA GLY A 57 21.83 5.43 0.75
C GLY A 57 21.45 4.90 -0.63
N SER A 58 22.04 3.77 -1.01
CA SER A 58 21.83 3.13 -2.30
C SER A 58 20.46 2.46 -2.50
N SER A 59 19.57 2.46 -1.50
CA SER A 59 18.21 1.92 -1.65
C SER A 59 17.24 2.86 -2.37
N ILE A 60 17.58 4.15 -2.49
CA ILE A 60 16.71 5.18 -3.10
C ILE A 60 16.25 4.80 -4.51
N PRO A 61 17.11 4.35 -5.44
CA PRO A 61 16.66 4.00 -6.79
C PRO A 61 15.65 2.86 -6.77
N VAL A 62 15.83 1.88 -5.87
CA VAL A 62 14.91 0.74 -5.74
C VAL A 62 13.55 1.20 -5.24
N PHE A 63 13.52 2.01 -4.18
CA PHE A 63 12.27 2.59 -3.67
C PHE A 63 11.58 3.49 -4.71
N ALA A 64 12.34 4.30 -5.45
CA ALA A 64 11.81 5.18 -6.49
C ALA A 64 11.16 4.38 -7.64
N VAL A 65 11.81 3.31 -8.10
CA VAL A 65 11.26 2.43 -9.14
C VAL A 65 9.99 1.73 -8.67
N LEU A 66 9.98 1.20 -7.44
CA LEU A 66 8.78 0.55 -6.87
C LEU A 66 7.62 1.53 -6.69
N LEU A 67 7.92 2.75 -6.23
CA LEU A 67 6.92 3.80 -6.05
C LEU A 67 6.35 4.25 -7.41
N LEU A 68 7.20 4.43 -8.42
CA LEU A 68 6.77 4.77 -9.78
C LEU A 68 5.92 3.65 -10.38
N ALA A 69 6.34 2.38 -10.25
CA ALA A 69 5.57 1.23 -10.70
C ALA A 69 4.19 1.19 -10.04
N TYR A 70 4.11 1.43 -8.72
CA TYR A 70 2.86 1.52 -7.98
C TYR A 70 1.93 2.63 -8.52
N PHE A 71 2.44 3.85 -8.72
CA PHE A 71 1.61 4.95 -9.24
C PHE A 71 1.14 4.70 -10.67
N VAL A 72 1.99 4.10 -11.52
CA VAL A 72 1.61 3.71 -12.89
C VAL A 72 0.52 2.64 -12.87
N THR A 73 0.64 1.60 -12.03
CA THR A 73 -0.41 0.56 -11.94
C THR A 73 -1.69 1.09 -11.32
N LEU A 74 -1.60 1.97 -10.33
CA LEU A 74 -2.77 2.59 -9.70
C LEU A 74 -3.51 3.53 -10.66
N GLY A 75 -2.78 4.31 -11.45
CA GLY A 75 -3.34 5.14 -12.52
C GLY A 75 -4.04 4.29 -13.59
N ARG A 76 -3.42 3.18 -14.00
CA ARG A 76 -4.03 2.20 -14.92
C ARG A 76 -5.27 1.53 -14.32
N LEU A 77 -5.26 1.22 -13.02
CA LEU A 77 -6.43 0.66 -12.32
C LEU A 77 -7.59 1.65 -12.29
N ARG A 78 -7.29 2.93 -11.99
CA ARG A 78 -8.29 4.01 -12.02
C ARG A 78 -8.90 4.20 -13.40
N ASP A 79 -8.09 4.17 -14.46
CA ASP A 79 -8.56 4.27 -15.83
C ASP A 79 -9.38 3.04 -16.26
N ALA A 80 -8.95 1.83 -15.86
CA ALA A 80 -9.69 0.59 -16.12
C ALA A 80 -11.07 0.57 -15.44
N LEU A 81 -11.19 1.12 -14.23
CA LEU A 81 -12.46 1.28 -13.51
C LEU A 81 -13.40 2.28 -14.20
N GLY A 82 -12.85 3.37 -14.76
CA GLY A 82 -13.61 4.38 -15.50
C GLY A 82 -14.11 3.89 -16.87
N ASN A 83 -13.33 3.04 -17.55
CA ASN A 83 -13.63 2.56 -18.90
C ASN A 83 -14.39 1.21 -18.93
N ALA A 84 -14.95 0.75 -17.81
CA ALA A 84 -15.70 -0.51 -17.68
C ALA A 84 -14.99 -1.73 -18.29
N ARG A 85 -13.68 -1.82 -18.13
CA ARG A 85 -12.88 -2.95 -18.64
C ARG A 85 -13.25 -4.27 -17.93
N PRO A 86 -13.05 -5.43 -18.59
CA PRO A 86 -13.41 -6.73 -18.02
C PRO A 86 -12.75 -6.97 -16.65
N ILE A 87 -13.51 -7.55 -15.71
CA ILE A 87 -13.14 -7.64 -14.29
C ILE A 87 -11.80 -8.33 -14.05
N ASN A 88 -11.42 -9.30 -14.89
CA ASN A 88 -10.14 -9.99 -14.79
C ASN A 88 -8.95 -9.03 -14.89
N GLN A 89 -9.04 -7.97 -15.71
CA GLN A 89 -7.98 -6.96 -15.81
C GLN A 89 -7.92 -6.06 -14.57
N VAL A 90 -9.09 -5.73 -14.00
CA VAL A 90 -9.19 -4.94 -12.76
C VAL A 90 -8.58 -5.71 -11.60
N VAL A 91 -8.94 -6.99 -11.44
CA VAL A 91 -8.38 -7.90 -10.42
C VAL A 91 -6.86 -8.03 -10.56
N GLN A 92 -6.35 -8.19 -11.79
CA GLN A 92 -4.92 -8.31 -12.01
C GLN A 92 -4.16 -7.03 -11.63
N LEU A 93 -4.68 -5.86 -12.00
CA LEU A 93 -4.10 -4.57 -11.65
C LEU A 93 -4.18 -4.29 -10.14
N ASP A 94 -5.28 -4.72 -9.50
CA ASP A 94 -5.47 -4.65 -8.06
C ASP A 94 -4.41 -5.47 -7.30
N HIS A 95 -4.23 -6.73 -7.73
CA HIS A 95 -3.23 -7.64 -7.19
C HIS A 95 -1.79 -7.16 -7.45
N LEU A 96 -1.50 -6.63 -8.64
CA LEU A 96 -0.20 -6.03 -8.95
C LEU A 96 0.12 -4.86 -8.00
N THR A 97 -0.87 -4.02 -7.69
CA THR A 97 -0.70 -2.90 -6.76
C THR A 97 -0.38 -3.37 -5.34
N ASP A 98 -0.95 -4.51 -4.90
CA ASP A 98 -0.63 -5.13 -3.61
C ASP A 98 0.76 -5.78 -3.60
N ILE A 99 1.19 -6.39 -4.71
CA ILE A 99 2.56 -6.88 -4.89
C ILE A 99 3.55 -5.73 -4.75
N TRP A 100 3.35 -4.60 -5.46
CA TRP A 100 4.25 -3.45 -5.37
C TRP A 100 4.36 -2.90 -3.95
N THR A 101 3.24 -2.82 -3.24
CA THR A 101 3.21 -2.37 -1.85
C THR A 101 3.97 -3.33 -0.93
N THR A 102 3.85 -4.64 -1.17
CA THR A 102 4.57 -5.67 -0.40
C THR A 102 6.06 -5.68 -0.73
N LEU A 103 6.45 -5.49 -2.00
CA LEU A 103 7.84 -5.36 -2.43
C LEU A 103 8.49 -4.10 -1.86
N PHE A 104 7.74 -2.99 -1.76
CA PHE A 104 8.21 -1.76 -1.13
C PHE A 104 8.56 -2.00 0.34
N PHE A 105 7.68 -2.67 1.09
CA PHE A 105 7.96 -3.10 2.46
C PHE A 105 9.18 -4.03 2.53
N GLY A 106 9.19 -5.08 1.69
CA GLY A 106 10.26 -6.08 1.67
C GLY A 106 11.63 -5.49 1.34
N THR A 107 11.68 -4.46 0.50
CA THR A 107 12.92 -3.74 0.17
C THR A 107 13.54 -3.11 1.41
N GLY A 108 12.74 -2.47 2.27
CA GLY A 108 13.23 -1.91 3.54
C GLY A 108 13.82 -2.98 4.46
N VAL A 109 13.15 -4.13 4.57
CA VAL A 109 13.63 -5.27 5.39
C VAL A 109 14.95 -5.83 4.84
N ILE A 110 15.07 -6.02 3.53
CA ILE A 110 16.29 -6.54 2.90
C ILE A 110 17.45 -5.55 3.10
N TRP A 111 17.21 -4.26 2.90
CA TRP A 111 18.25 -3.25 3.08
C TRP A 111 18.73 -3.14 4.53
N THR A 112 17.85 -3.44 5.47
CA THR A 112 18.19 -3.52 6.89
C THR A 112 19.14 -4.67 7.17
N ALA A 113 18.91 -5.84 6.58
CA ALA A 113 19.85 -6.95 6.67
C ALA A 113 21.22 -6.59 6.07
N ILE A 114 21.24 -5.87 4.95
CA ILE A 114 22.48 -5.38 4.32
C ILE A 114 23.20 -4.38 5.23
N GLY A 115 22.49 -3.37 5.76
CA GLY A 115 23.07 -2.35 6.64
C GLY A 115 23.60 -2.93 7.94
N MET A 116 22.88 -3.86 8.56
CA MET A 116 23.35 -4.57 9.76
C MET A 116 24.58 -5.44 9.46
N ARG A 117 24.62 -6.12 8.32
CA ARG A 117 25.79 -6.89 7.89
C ARG A 117 27.01 -5.98 7.67
N SER A 118 26.82 -4.85 6.98
CA SER A 118 27.89 -3.87 6.74
C SER A 118 28.41 -3.27 8.04
N ALA A 119 27.51 -2.93 8.98
CA ALA A 119 27.88 -2.41 10.29
C ALA A 119 28.74 -3.39 11.09
N LEU A 120 28.37 -4.67 11.10
CA LEU A 120 29.15 -5.72 11.77
C LEU A 120 30.52 -5.91 11.12
N ILE A 121 30.60 -5.92 9.78
CA ILE A 121 31.89 -6.04 9.08
C ILE A 121 32.77 -4.81 9.32
N PHE A 122 32.21 -3.60 9.34
CA PHE A 122 32.98 -2.37 9.52
C PHE A 122 33.50 -2.19 10.97
N ALA A 123 32.70 -2.63 11.95
CA ALA A 123 33.10 -2.60 13.35
C ALA A 123 34.07 -3.73 13.71
N LEU A 124 33.83 -4.96 13.25
CA LEU A 124 34.58 -6.16 13.66
C LEU A 124 35.65 -6.60 12.65
N GLY A 125 35.72 -5.98 11.47
CA GLY A 125 36.62 -6.37 10.38
C GLY A 125 38.10 -6.16 10.69
N ASP A 126 38.42 -5.18 11.54
CA ASP A 126 39.77 -4.96 12.06
C ASP A 126 39.85 -5.37 13.53
N ARG A 127 40.29 -6.61 13.75
CA ARG A 127 40.38 -7.22 15.07
C ARG A 127 41.40 -6.51 15.99
N HIS A 128 42.42 -5.84 15.43
CA HIS A 128 43.39 -5.09 16.21
C HIS A 128 42.83 -3.74 16.67
N ALA A 129 42.10 -3.04 15.80
CA ALA A 129 41.38 -1.83 16.19
C ALA A 129 40.27 -2.12 17.21
N ALA A 130 39.50 -3.21 17.01
CA ALA A 130 38.41 -3.60 17.90
C ALA A 130 38.86 -4.01 19.32
N LEU A 131 40.09 -4.51 19.47
CA LEU A 131 40.67 -4.87 20.77
C LEU A 131 41.30 -3.67 21.50
N GLN A 132 41.71 -2.63 20.78
CA GLN A 132 42.28 -1.41 21.36
C GLN A 132 41.23 -0.32 21.63
N GLN A 133 40.14 -0.30 20.86
CA GLN A 133 39.06 0.68 20.99
C GLN A 133 38.00 0.17 21.97
N GLY A 134 37.66 1.00 22.96
CA GLY A 134 36.63 0.66 23.95
C GLY A 134 35.23 0.47 23.34
N ALA A 135 34.30 -0.10 24.11
CA ALA A 135 32.96 -0.47 23.65
C ALA A 135 32.18 0.69 23.00
N PHE A 136 32.40 1.93 23.44
CA PHE A 136 31.73 3.12 22.88
C PHE A 136 32.20 3.43 21.45
N ALA A 137 33.51 3.37 21.20
CA ALA A 137 34.06 3.57 19.85
C ALA A 137 33.61 2.47 18.87
N MET A 138 33.41 1.25 19.36
CA MET A 138 32.82 0.17 18.56
C MET A 138 31.35 0.46 18.19
N LEU A 139 30.55 1.00 19.11
CA LEU A 139 29.16 1.40 18.83
C LEU A 139 29.10 2.51 17.77
N GLU A 140 29.96 3.52 17.87
CA GLU A 140 30.02 4.61 16.90
C GLU A 140 30.38 4.09 15.50
N ARG A 141 31.36 3.19 15.41
CA ARG A 141 31.69 2.51 14.15
C ARG A 141 30.55 1.66 13.60
N MET A 142 29.78 0.97 14.45
CA MET A 142 28.60 0.21 13.99
C MET A 142 27.50 1.15 13.48
N ILE A 143 27.30 2.27 14.15
CA ILE A 143 26.36 3.33 13.76
C ILE A 143 26.73 3.87 12.37
N ASP A 144 28.00 4.28 12.19
CA ASP A 144 28.56 4.76 10.93
C ASP A 144 28.60 3.67 9.85
N GLY A 145 28.81 2.43 10.26
CA GLY A 145 28.89 1.26 9.38
C GLY A 145 27.56 0.82 8.78
N GLY A 146 26.43 1.40 9.22
CA GLY A 146 25.14 1.23 8.55
C GLY A 146 23.95 0.88 9.42
N ILE A 147 24.05 0.92 10.76
CA ILE A 147 22.88 0.68 11.63
C ILE A 147 21.80 1.73 11.41
N LEU A 148 22.16 3.02 11.36
CA LEU A 148 21.15 4.07 11.16
C LEU A 148 20.48 3.96 9.79
N LEU A 149 21.26 3.63 8.75
CA LEU A 149 20.74 3.40 7.41
C LEU A 149 19.79 2.19 7.39
N ALA A 150 20.15 1.11 8.11
CA ALA A 150 19.30 -0.06 8.26
C ALA A 150 17.95 0.29 8.91
N LEU A 151 17.98 0.99 10.05
CA LEU A 151 16.75 1.39 10.76
C LEU A 151 15.88 2.33 9.92
N SER A 152 16.49 3.34 9.29
CA SER A 152 15.79 4.30 8.44
C SER A 152 15.12 3.66 7.22
N THR A 153 15.79 2.71 6.56
CA THR A 153 15.21 1.98 5.42
C THR A 153 14.04 1.07 5.80
N THR A 154 14.07 0.44 6.99
CA THR A 154 12.90 -0.29 7.51
C THR A 154 11.75 0.66 7.82
N ILE A 155 12.01 1.78 8.51
CA ILE A 155 10.95 2.74 8.86
C ILE A 155 10.31 3.29 7.59
N PHE A 156 11.13 3.68 6.60
CA PHE A 156 10.64 4.20 5.33
C PHE A 156 9.84 3.16 4.54
N GLY A 157 10.34 1.92 4.41
CA GLY A 157 9.63 0.83 3.75
C GLY A 157 8.33 0.45 4.47
N GLY A 158 8.35 0.42 5.81
CA GLY A 158 7.21 0.15 6.69
C GLY A 158 6.11 1.19 6.54
N VAL A 159 6.42 2.43 6.91
CA VAL A 159 5.46 3.55 6.87
C VAL A 159 4.98 3.79 5.44
N GLY A 160 5.88 3.82 4.47
CA GLY A 160 5.54 4.02 3.07
C GLY A 160 4.61 2.93 2.53
N GLY A 161 4.90 1.66 2.84
CA GLY A 161 4.03 0.53 2.46
C GLY A 161 2.63 0.64 3.06
N TYR A 162 2.50 1.01 4.34
CA TYR A 162 1.19 1.23 4.95
C TYR A 162 0.44 2.40 4.33
N VAL A 163 1.13 3.52 4.08
CA VAL A 163 0.56 4.70 3.42
C VAL A 163 0.05 4.34 2.02
N MET A 164 0.80 3.54 1.25
CA MET A 164 0.37 3.05 -0.07
C MET A 164 -0.91 2.20 0.03
N ARG A 165 -1.04 1.31 1.03
CA ARG A 165 -2.27 0.53 1.25
C ARG A 165 -3.45 1.44 1.57
N VAL A 166 -3.28 2.37 2.51
CA VAL A 166 -4.33 3.31 2.90
C VAL A 166 -4.75 4.18 1.71
N TYR A 167 -3.78 4.68 0.93
CA TYR A 167 -4.04 5.49 -0.24
C TYR A 167 -4.87 4.75 -1.29
N LYS A 168 -4.52 3.50 -1.61
CA LYS A 168 -5.31 2.63 -2.50
C LYS A 168 -6.74 2.47 -1.98
N THR A 169 -6.90 2.10 -0.71
CA THR A 169 -8.22 1.87 -0.10
C THR A 169 -9.09 3.14 -0.14
N VAL A 170 -8.53 4.30 0.19
CA VAL A 170 -9.25 5.57 0.20
C VAL A 170 -9.58 6.05 -1.22
N SER A 171 -8.67 5.88 -2.18
CA SER A 171 -8.84 6.38 -3.54
C SER A 171 -9.74 5.51 -4.42
N LEU A 172 -9.66 4.19 -4.29
CA LEU A 172 -10.31 3.25 -5.20
C LEU A 172 -11.25 2.24 -4.52
N GLY A 173 -11.23 2.13 -3.18
CA GLY A 173 -11.96 1.07 -2.47
C GLY A 173 -13.47 1.04 -2.74
N THR A 174 -14.11 2.21 -2.85
CA THR A 174 -15.55 2.29 -3.14
C THR A 174 -15.89 1.92 -4.58
N GLN A 175 -15.03 2.30 -5.54
CA GLN A 175 -15.22 1.98 -6.96
C GLN A 175 -14.95 0.49 -7.23
N LEU A 176 -13.94 -0.07 -6.58
CA LEU A 176 -13.65 -1.50 -6.61
C LEU A 176 -14.84 -2.31 -6.10
N GLN A 177 -15.36 -1.97 -4.91
CA GLN A 177 -16.48 -2.69 -4.31
C GLN A 177 -17.72 -2.65 -5.21
N GLN A 178 -18.03 -1.49 -5.80
CA GLN A 178 -19.16 -1.36 -6.71
C GLN A 178 -19.00 -2.18 -7.99
N HIS A 179 -17.78 -2.24 -8.55
CA HIS A 179 -17.48 -3.09 -9.71
C HIS A 179 -17.57 -4.58 -9.39
N TYR A 180 -17.04 -5.01 -8.23
CA TYR A 180 -17.17 -6.39 -7.76
C TYR A 180 -18.63 -6.79 -7.52
N ASP A 181 -19.41 -5.94 -6.85
CA ASP A 181 -20.83 -6.21 -6.59
C ASP A 181 -21.65 -6.27 -7.89
N THR A 182 -21.30 -5.46 -8.89
CA THR A 182 -21.97 -5.47 -10.20
C THR A 182 -21.64 -6.75 -10.98
N ALA A 183 -20.37 -7.17 -11.00
CA ALA A 183 -19.96 -8.40 -11.66
C ALA A 183 -20.50 -9.66 -10.97
N ALA A 184 -20.51 -9.69 -9.63
CA ALA A 184 -21.08 -10.82 -8.88
C ALA A 184 -22.58 -11.00 -9.15
N ARG A 185 -23.30 -9.88 -9.34
CA ARG A 185 -24.72 -9.91 -9.72
C ARG A 185 -24.94 -10.40 -11.15
N ALA A 186 -24.06 -10.02 -12.09
CA ALA A 186 -24.12 -10.49 -13.47
C ALA A 186 -23.92 -12.01 -13.55
N ASP A 187 -22.88 -12.55 -12.88
CA ASP A 187 -22.58 -13.99 -12.82
C ASP A 187 -23.75 -14.78 -12.18
N THR A 188 -24.32 -14.27 -11.09
CA THR A 188 -25.49 -14.89 -10.44
C THR A 188 -26.71 -14.89 -11.37
N SER A 189 -26.91 -13.84 -12.17
CA SER A 189 -28.03 -13.76 -13.11
C SER A 189 -27.87 -14.72 -14.29
N GLU A 190 -26.67 -14.84 -14.86
CA GLU A 190 -26.37 -15.80 -15.95
C GLU A 190 -26.51 -17.25 -15.48
N MET A 191 -26.05 -17.55 -14.26
CA MET A 191 -26.22 -18.86 -13.63
C MET A 191 -27.71 -19.19 -13.43
N ARG A 192 -28.51 -18.24 -12.92
CA ARG A 192 -29.95 -18.41 -12.75
C ARG A 192 -30.68 -18.62 -14.07
N GLU A 193 -30.28 -17.92 -15.13
CA GLU A 193 -30.88 -18.04 -16.45
C GLU A 193 -30.55 -19.40 -17.08
N SER A 194 -29.32 -19.88 -16.93
CA SER A 194 -28.90 -21.22 -17.34
C SER A 194 -29.68 -22.31 -16.59
N LEU A 195 -29.87 -22.17 -15.27
CA LEU A 195 -30.68 -23.08 -14.47
C LEU A 195 -32.15 -23.07 -14.90
N LYS A 196 -32.75 -21.89 -15.13
CA LYS A 196 -34.11 -21.79 -15.68
C LYS A 196 -34.25 -22.46 -17.04
N ARG A 197 -33.24 -22.32 -17.90
CA ARG A 197 -33.24 -22.96 -19.23
C ARG A 197 -33.23 -24.49 -19.10
N ILE A 198 -32.42 -25.02 -18.19
CA ILE A 198 -32.36 -26.46 -17.88
C ILE A 198 -33.70 -26.93 -17.29
N GLU A 199 -34.25 -26.21 -16.31
CA GLU A 199 -35.54 -26.51 -15.70
C GLU A 199 -36.67 -26.54 -16.74
N THR A 200 -36.70 -25.57 -17.66
CA THR A 200 -37.69 -25.51 -18.73
C THR A 200 -37.55 -26.68 -19.72
N HIS A 201 -36.33 -27.06 -20.07
CA HIS A 201 -36.10 -28.23 -20.94
C HIS A 201 -36.49 -29.54 -20.26
N LEU A 202 -36.19 -29.70 -18.96
CA LEU A 202 -36.59 -30.87 -18.19
C LEU A 202 -38.10 -30.96 -18.04
N ARG A 203 -38.77 -29.83 -17.76
CA ARG A 203 -40.24 -29.80 -17.62
C ARG A 203 -40.94 -30.11 -18.94
N ASN A 204 -40.49 -29.49 -20.03
CA ASN A 204 -41.03 -29.77 -21.37
C ASN A 204 -40.72 -31.20 -21.84
N GLY A 205 -39.57 -31.77 -21.47
CA GLY A 205 -39.23 -33.17 -21.75
C GLY A 205 -40.08 -34.16 -20.94
N ASN A 206 -40.44 -33.80 -19.70
CA ASN A 206 -41.29 -34.61 -18.83
C ASN A 206 -42.76 -34.59 -19.30
N ASP A 207 -43.29 -33.42 -19.66
CA ASP A 207 -44.64 -33.27 -20.23
C ASP A 207 -44.77 -34.01 -21.58
N ALA A 208 -43.71 -34.00 -22.42
CA ALA A 208 -43.69 -34.75 -23.67
C ALA A 208 -43.65 -36.28 -23.46
N SER A 209 -43.13 -36.74 -22.33
CA SER A 209 -43.07 -38.17 -21.98
C SER A 209 -44.41 -38.67 -21.43
N GLU A 210 -45.09 -37.89 -20.58
CA GLU A 210 -46.45 -38.19 -20.09
C GLU A 210 -47.50 -38.24 -21.21
N VAL A 211 -47.40 -37.37 -22.23
CA VAL A 211 -48.32 -37.37 -23.37
C VAL A 211 -48.14 -38.59 -24.29
N VAL A 212 -46.94 -39.18 -24.32
CA VAL A 212 -46.65 -40.40 -25.09
C VAL A 212 -47.15 -41.66 -24.35
N GLU A 213 -47.12 -41.66 -23.02
CA GLU A 213 -47.60 -42.77 -22.19
C GLU A 213 -49.14 -42.79 -22.04
N ALA A 214 -49.82 -41.65 -22.21
CA ALA A 214 -51.27 -41.51 -22.09
C ALA A 214 -52.07 -41.82 -23.38
N LYS A 215 -51.42 -42.29 -24.46
CA LYS A 215 -52.10 -42.65 -25.70
C LYS A 215 -52.39 -44.17 -25.71
N PRO A 216 -53.66 -44.61 -25.66
CA PRO A 216 -54.05 -46.02 -25.60
C PRO A 216 -53.71 -46.80 -26.88
#